data_AF-A0A7L5E0L4-F1
#
_entry.id   AF-A0A7L5E0L4-F1
#
_cell.length_a   1.000
_cell.length_b   1.000
_cell.length_c   1.000
_cell.angle_alpha   90.00
_cell.angle_beta   90.00
_cell.angle_gamma   90.00
#
_symmetry.space_group_name_H-M   'P 1'
#
loop_
_entity.id
_entity.type
_entity.pdbx_description
1 polymer ?
#
loop_
_entity_poly.entity_id
_entity_poly.type
_entity_poly.pdbx_seq_one_letter_code
_entity_poly.pdbx_strand_id
1 'polypeptide(L)'
;MKINLVIAGLFVAGMAMTSAAKAQRTPVINQREHHQVSRINQGVRSGALTHSEEAHLRAREQNIRADKRMAKATGTMTPARRANLKARENRLSRSIYRKKHNYRSY
;
A
#
# COMPACT_ATOMS: atom_id res chain seq x y z
N MET A 1 12.21 64.93 9.97
CA MET A 1 11.35 65.46 8.87
C MET A 1 10.67 64.27 8.21
N LYS A 2 9.35 64.31 8.03
CA LYS A 2 8.57 63.28 7.32
C LYS A 2 8.50 63.67 5.84
N ILE A 3 8.75 62.73 4.94
CA ILE A 3 8.48 62.89 3.51
C ILE A 3 7.63 61.69 3.07
N ASN A 4 6.44 61.98 2.56
CA ASN A 4 5.51 61.06 1.90
C ASN A 4 5.57 61.29 0.38
N LEU A 5 4.95 60.37 -0.37
CA LEU A 5 4.69 60.30 -1.82
C LEU A 5 5.76 59.59 -2.66
N VAL A 6 5.48 58.78 -3.69
CA VAL A 6 4.35 57.97 -4.20
C VAL A 6 4.79 57.55 -5.63
N ILE A 7 4.20 56.48 -6.17
CA ILE A 7 4.11 56.11 -7.61
C ILE A 7 5.28 55.31 -8.26
N ALA A 8 4.87 54.09 -8.62
CA ALA A 8 5.02 53.36 -9.88
C ALA A 8 6.41 53.05 -10.43
N GLY A 9 6.63 51.75 -10.63
CA GLY A 9 7.67 51.26 -11.52
C GLY A 9 7.62 49.75 -11.71
N LEU A 10 7.23 49.36 -12.92
CA LEU A 10 7.58 48.12 -13.62
C LEU A 10 6.95 46.77 -13.19
N PHE A 11 6.10 46.30 -14.12
CA PHE A 11 5.99 44.91 -14.53
C PHE A 11 7.36 44.22 -14.63
N VAL A 12 7.59 43.18 -13.82
CA VAL A 12 8.50 42.09 -14.18
C VAL A 12 7.76 40.78 -13.95
N ALA A 13 7.54 40.07 -15.05
CA ALA A 13 7.05 38.71 -15.08
C ALA A 13 8.02 37.79 -14.32
N GLY A 14 7.64 37.45 -13.09
CA GLY A 14 8.31 36.44 -12.28
C GLY A 14 7.49 35.16 -12.24
N MET A 15 7.37 34.44 -13.35
CA MET A 15 6.92 33.05 -13.35
C MET A 15 8.01 32.17 -12.71
N ALA A 16 8.17 32.30 -11.39
CA ALA A 16 8.90 31.33 -10.58
C ALA A 16 7.87 30.31 -10.08
N MET A 17 7.50 29.35 -10.94
CA MET A 17 6.83 28.13 -10.48
C MET A 17 7.84 27.33 -9.65
N THR A 18 7.89 27.64 -8.36
CA THR A 18 8.56 26.86 -7.33
C THR A 18 7.95 25.46 -7.25
N SER A 19 8.76 24.48 -7.66
CA SER A 19 8.86 23.13 -7.08
C SER A 19 7.56 22.47 -6.62
N ALA A 20 6.98 21.64 -7.48
CA ALA A 20 6.29 20.43 -7.02
C ALA A 20 7.08 19.22 -7.50
N ALA A 21 8.15 18.90 -6.77
CA ALA A 21 8.73 17.57 -6.79
C ALA A 21 7.57 16.59 -6.61
N LYS A 22 7.20 15.86 -7.67
CA LYS A 22 6.10 14.91 -7.59
C LYS A 22 6.51 13.84 -6.59
N ALA A 23 5.91 13.98 -5.42
CA ALA A 23 5.74 13.04 -4.33
C ALA A 23 6.38 11.69 -4.65
N GLN A 24 7.46 11.42 -3.94
CA GLN A 24 7.97 10.11 -3.60
C GLN A 24 6.78 9.16 -3.37
N ARG A 25 6.38 8.40 -4.41
CA ARG A 25 5.33 7.38 -4.32
C ARG A 25 5.93 6.16 -3.63
N THR A 26 6.16 6.27 -2.33
CA THR A 26 6.42 5.12 -1.47
C THR A 26 5.17 4.22 -1.46
N PRO A 27 5.40 2.91 -1.42
CA PRO A 27 5.09 1.98 -2.49
C PRO A 27 3.59 1.69 -2.58
N VAL A 28 3.09 1.44 -3.79
CA VAL A 28 1.78 0.83 -4.02
C VAL A 28 1.62 -0.42 -3.15
N ILE A 29 1.07 -0.27 -1.94
CA ILE A 29 0.27 -1.31 -1.30
C ILE A 29 -0.85 -1.50 -2.30
N ASN A 30 -0.81 -2.62 -3.03
CA ASN A 30 -1.84 -2.88 -4.03
C ASN A 30 -3.19 -2.86 -3.31
N GLN A 31 -4.24 -2.35 -3.95
CA GLN A 31 -5.63 -2.41 -3.44
C GLN A 31 -5.98 -3.78 -2.84
N ARG A 32 -5.43 -4.85 -3.42
CA ARG A 32 -5.54 -6.22 -2.94
C ARG A 32 -4.93 -6.47 -1.55
N GLU A 33 -3.75 -5.94 -1.27
CA GLU A 33 -3.11 -6.05 0.05
C GLU A 33 -3.96 -5.36 1.11
N HIS A 34 -4.46 -4.15 0.82
CA HIS A 34 -5.39 -3.45 1.71
C HIS A 34 -6.66 -4.28 1.99
N HIS A 35 -7.25 -4.87 0.95
CA HIS A 35 -8.41 -5.75 1.10
C HIS A 35 -8.10 -7.01 1.92
N GLN A 36 -6.90 -7.58 1.78
CA GLN A 36 -6.49 -8.76 2.56
C GLN A 36 -6.34 -8.42 4.05
N VAL A 37 -5.65 -7.32 4.39
CA VAL A 37 -5.56 -6.83 5.78
C VAL A 37 -6.93 -6.57 6.36
N SER A 38 -7.80 -5.86 5.61
CA SER A 38 -9.16 -5.55 6.07
C SER A 38 -9.95 -6.82 6.40
N ARG A 39 -9.87 -7.85 5.54
CA ARG A 39 -10.53 -9.14 5.79
C ARG A 39 -9.96 -9.90 6.99
N ILE A 40 -8.65 -9.83 7.21
CA ILE A 40 -8.00 -10.41 8.39
C ILE A 40 -8.49 -9.67 9.64
N ASN A 41 -8.41 -8.35 9.67
CA ASN A 41 -8.89 -7.52 10.79
C ASN A 41 -10.37 -7.77 11.08
N GLN A 42 -11.21 -7.85 10.05
CA GLN A 42 -12.63 -8.18 10.19
C GLN A 42 -12.81 -9.56 10.82
N GLY A 43 -12.06 -10.57 10.35
CA GLY A 43 -12.14 -11.93 10.89
C GLY A 43 -11.73 -12.02 12.36
N VAL A 44 -10.74 -11.23 12.78
CA VAL A 44 -10.35 -11.11 14.20
C VAL A 44 -11.45 -10.43 15.00
N ARG A 45 -11.95 -9.28 14.53
CA ARG A 45 -13.02 -8.53 15.20
C ARG A 45 -14.31 -9.32 15.34
N SER A 46 -14.63 -10.18 14.38
CA SER A 46 -15.82 -11.02 14.41
C SER A 46 -15.61 -12.36 15.13
N GLY A 47 -14.41 -12.65 15.62
CA GLY A 47 -14.06 -13.95 16.22
C GLY A 47 -13.97 -15.12 15.23
N ALA A 48 -14.07 -14.86 13.92
CA ALA A 48 -13.95 -15.89 12.90
C ALA A 48 -12.51 -16.41 12.75
N LEU A 49 -11.51 -15.57 13.05
CA LEU A 49 -10.10 -15.94 13.08
C LEU A 49 -9.60 -16.02 14.52
N THR A 50 -8.88 -17.09 14.82
CA THR A 50 -8.07 -17.15 16.05
C THR A 50 -6.81 -16.31 15.91
N HIS A 51 -6.21 -15.94 17.04
CA HIS A 51 -4.96 -15.17 17.04
C HIS A 51 -3.81 -15.89 16.32
N SER A 52 -3.73 -17.22 16.45
CA SER A 52 -2.75 -18.05 15.72
C SER A 52 -3.00 -18.02 14.20
N GLU A 53 -4.25 -18.10 13.75
CA GLU A 53 -4.59 -18.00 12.33
C GLU A 53 -4.33 -16.61 11.77
N GLU A 54 -4.65 -15.57 12.52
CA GLU A 54 -4.29 -14.19 12.18
C GLU A 54 -2.77 -14.08 11.97
N ALA A 55 -1.98 -14.50 12.95
CA ALA A 55 -0.52 -14.43 12.90
C ALA A 55 0.02 -15.14 11.65
N HIS A 56 -0.49 -16.34 11.37
CA HIS A 56 -0.11 -17.10 10.17
C HIS A 56 -0.50 -16.38 8.87
N LEU A 57 -1.70 -15.80 8.79
CA LEU A 57 -2.15 -15.06 7.61
C LEU A 57 -1.33 -13.78 7.39
N ARG A 58 -1.02 -13.04 8.45
CA ARG A 58 -0.18 -11.83 8.40
C ARG A 58 1.25 -12.15 7.98
N ALA A 59 1.85 -13.20 8.50
CA ALA A 59 3.19 -13.63 8.09
C ALA A 59 3.26 -13.93 6.59
N ARG A 60 2.26 -14.63 6.04
CA ARG A 60 2.18 -14.91 4.61
C ARG A 60 2.02 -13.65 3.77
N GLU A 61 1.21 -12.70 4.24
CA GLU A 61 1.06 -11.40 3.58
C GLU A 61 2.38 -10.63 3.56
N GLN A 62 3.08 -10.56 4.69
CA GLN A 62 4.37 -9.89 4.80
C GLN A 62 5.41 -10.49 3.86
N ASN A 63 5.47 -11.83 3.75
CA ASN A 63 6.36 -12.51 2.81
C ASN A 63 6.07 -12.13 1.35
N ILE A 64 4.80 -12.08 0.94
CA ILE A 64 4.43 -11.65 -0.42
C ILE A 64 4.83 -10.19 -0.66
N ARG A 65 4.59 -9.31 0.33
CA ARG A 65 4.98 -7.90 0.25
C ARG A 65 6.49 -7.73 0.16
N ALA A 66 7.26 -8.48 0.95
CA ALA A 66 8.71 -8.47 0.90
C ALA A 66 9.22 -8.88 -0.48
N ASP A 67 8.73 -9.98 -1.03
CA ASP A 67 9.12 -10.45 -2.36
C ASP A 67 8.77 -9.45 -3.47
N LYS A 68 7.61 -8.82 -3.37
CA LYS A 68 7.19 -7.75 -4.30
C LYS A 68 8.10 -6.53 -4.20
N ARG A 69 8.47 -6.11 -2.97
CA ARG A 69 9.41 -4.99 -2.77
C ARG A 69 10.79 -5.32 -3.32
N MET A 70 11.32 -6.50 -3.01
CA MET A 70 12.61 -6.99 -3.52
C MET A 70 12.64 -7.03 -5.05
N ALA A 71 11.59 -7.59 -5.68
CA ALA A 71 11.49 -7.64 -7.14
C ALA A 71 11.38 -6.26 -7.79
N LYS A 72 10.79 -5.27 -7.11
CA LYS A 72 10.78 -3.87 -7.57
C LYS A 72 12.14 -3.21 -7.41
N ALA A 73 12.78 -3.37 -6.25
CA ALA A 73 14.06 -2.75 -5.92
C ALA A 73 15.19 -3.24 -6.84
N THR A 74 15.20 -4.53 -7.15
CA THR A 74 16.20 -5.16 -8.03
C THR A 74 15.87 -5.05 -9.51
N GLY A 75 14.72 -4.47 -9.89
CA GLY A 75 14.26 -4.43 -11.28
C GLY A 75 13.84 -5.79 -11.86
N THR A 76 13.82 -6.87 -11.06
CA THR A 76 13.50 -8.24 -11.51
C THR A 76 11.99 -8.53 -11.65
N MET A 77 11.18 -7.48 -11.83
CA MET A 77 9.73 -7.59 -11.97
C MET A 77 9.32 -8.02 -13.39
N THR A 78 9.65 -9.25 -13.76
CA THR A 78 9.28 -9.88 -15.04
C THR A 78 7.79 -10.26 -15.07
N PRO A 79 7.19 -10.49 -16.25
CA PRO A 79 5.83 -10.99 -16.37
C PRO A 79 5.58 -12.30 -15.61
N ALA A 80 6.55 -13.24 -15.67
CA ALA A 80 6.49 -14.50 -14.93
C ALA A 80 6.49 -14.27 -13.40
N ARG A 81 7.36 -13.38 -12.90
CA ARG A 81 7.40 -12.99 -11.47
C ARG A 81 6.08 -12.36 -11.03
N ARG A 82 5.49 -11.48 -11.86
CA ARG A 82 4.16 -10.88 -11.61
C ARG A 82 3.08 -11.95 -11.54
N ALA A 83 3.06 -12.92 -12.46
CA ALA A 83 2.09 -14.02 -12.44
C ALA A 83 2.23 -14.87 -11.17
N ASN A 84 3.46 -15.18 -10.74
CA ASN A 84 3.72 -15.92 -9.51
C ASN A 84 3.22 -15.16 -8.26
N LEU A 85 3.53 -13.86 -8.15
CA LEU A 85 3.04 -13.01 -7.06
C LEU A 85 1.52 -12.97 -7.03
N LYS A 86 0.87 -12.79 -8.17
CA LYS A 86 -0.60 -12.82 -8.30
C LYS A 86 -1.18 -14.17 -7.86
N ALA A 87 -0.56 -15.28 -8.25
CA ALA A 87 -0.99 -16.61 -7.82
C ALA A 87 -0.88 -16.78 -6.30
N ARG A 88 0.20 -16.28 -5.69
CA ARG A 88 0.39 -16.30 -4.23
C ARG A 88 -0.61 -15.43 -3.48
N GLU A 89 -0.89 -14.22 -3.97
CA GLU A 89 -1.95 -13.37 -3.40
C GLU A 89 -3.33 -14.04 -3.52
N ASN A 90 -3.62 -14.73 -4.61
CA ASN A 90 -4.87 -15.48 -4.77
C ASN A 90 -4.96 -16.66 -3.78
N ARG A 91 -3.86 -17.39 -3.57
CA ARG A 91 -3.79 -18.46 -2.55
C ARG A 91 -4.01 -17.89 -1.15
N LEU A 92 -3.41 -16.75 -0.81
CA LEU A 92 -3.62 -16.08 0.47
C LEU A 92 -5.09 -15.66 0.62
N SER A 93 -5.69 -15.02 -0.39
CA SER A 93 -7.10 -14.63 -0.37
C SER A 93 -8.05 -15.82 -0.11
N ARG A 94 -7.78 -16.97 -0.74
CA ARG A 94 -8.52 -18.23 -0.50
C ARG A 94 -8.28 -18.77 0.91
N SER A 95 -7.06 -18.66 1.42
CA SER A 95 -6.75 -19.04 2.81
C SER A 95 -7.52 -18.18 3.81
N ILE A 96 -7.56 -16.85 3.62
CA ILE A 96 -8.35 -15.94 4.45
C ILE A 96 -9.84 -16.32 4.39
N TYR A 97 -10.36 -16.64 3.20
CA TYR A 97 -11.75 -17.06 3.06
C TYR A 97 -12.03 -18.35 3.84
N ARG A 98 -11.26 -19.41 3.59
CA ARG A 98 -11.43 -20.70 4.28
C ARG A 98 -11.30 -20.58 5.79
N LYS A 99 -10.35 -19.78 6.28
CA LYS A 99 -10.13 -19.55 7.71
C LYS A 99 -11.17 -18.66 8.37
N LYS A 100 -11.95 -17.89 7.60
CA LYS A 100 -13.10 -17.15 8.13
C LYS A 100 -14.39 -17.99 8.16
N HIS A 101 -14.45 -19.06 7.37
CA HIS A 101 -15.63 -19.90 7.17
C HIS A 101 -15.37 -21.35 7.56
N ASN A 102 -14.28 -21.63 8.28
CA ASN A 102 -14.11 -22.94 8.89
C ASN A 102 -15.10 -23.00 10.04
N TYR A 103 -16.25 -23.65 9.81
CA TYR A 103 -17.14 -24.06 10.87
C TYR A 103 -16.30 -24.88 11.85
N ARG A 104 -16.01 -24.29 13.01
CA ARG A 104 -15.36 -24.99 14.10
C ARG A 104 -16.43 -25.84 14.74
N SER A 105 -16.58 -27.08 14.25
CA SER A 105 -17.25 -28.13 15.03
C SER A 105 -16.37 -28.35 16.27
N TYR A 106 -16.89 -27.92 17.41
CA TYR A 106 -16.33 -28.20 18.73
C TYR A 106 -16.67 -29.63 19.16
#